data_AF-A0AA39S7L2-F1
#
_entry.id   AF-A0AA39S7L2-F1
#
_cell.length_a   1.000
_cell.length_b   1.000
_cell.length_c   1.000
_cell.angle_alpha   90.00
_cell.angle_beta   90.00
_cell.angle_gamma   90.00
#
_symmetry.space_group_name_H-M   'P 1'
#
loop_
_entity.id
_entity.type
_entity.pdbx_description
1 polymer ?
#
loop_
_entity_poly.entity_id
_entity_poly.type
_entity_poly.pdbx_seq_one_letter_code
_entity_poly.pdbx_strand_id
1 'polypeptide(L)'
;MELMLAEGLHKKPLKDIAAKVVQQKFNCVRLTWATYVFTHYSNNTVAQTFDNLPLAQAKQGIAQNNPALLNMTHVQAFEAVVDELGRQGLMVVLDNHVSNPKWCCAEEDGNGFFGDADFDPRNGNRVLLP
;
A
#
# COMPACT_ATOMS: atom_id res chain seq x y z
N MET A 1 10.00 -1.19 9.99
CA MET A 1 9.13 -2.19 9.35
C MET A 1 7.86 -1.46 8.97
N GLU A 2 7.71 -1.16 7.69
CA GLU A 2 6.68 -0.22 7.24
C GLU A 2 5.37 -0.91 6.87
N LEU A 3 4.32 -0.12 6.97
CA LEU A 3 2.95 -0.52 6.77
C LEU A 3 2.73 -0.90 5.30
N MET A 4 2.25 -2.13 5.08
CA MET A 4 1.87 -2.65 3.75
C MET A 4 0.45 -2.19 3.35
N LEU A 5 0.09 -0.97 3.74
CA LEU A 5 -1.23 -0.37 3.58
C LEU A 5 -1.06 1.15 3.44
N ALA A 6 -1.90 1.80 2.63
CA ALA A 6 -1.87 3.25 2.50
C ALA A 6 -2.02 3.95 3.87
N GLU A 7 -1.12 4.88 4.15
CA GLU A 7 -1.07 5.59 5.42
C GLU A 7 -2.32 6.45 5.67
N GLY A 8 -2.58 6.73 6.95
CA GLY A 8 -3.71 7.57 7.36
C GLY A 8 -5.07 6.85 7.39
N LEU A 9 -5.19 5.62 6.87
CA LEU A 9 -6.41 4.80 6.96
C LEU A 9 -6.78 4.40 8.40
N HIS A 10 -5.85 4.52 9.34
CA HIS A 10 -6.13 4.39 10.77
C HIS A 10 -6.66 5.68 11.42
N LYS A 11 -6.63 6.82 10.71
CA LYS A 11 -7.05 8.14 11.20
C LYS A 11 -8.38 8.61 10.60
N LYS A 12 -8.67 8.23 9.35
CA LYS A 12 -9.86 8.69 8.60
C LYS A 12 -10.41 7.61 7.68
N PRO A 13 -11.72 7.61 7.39
CA PRO A 13 -12.31 6.77 6.36
C PRO A 13 -11.65 7.04 4.99
N LEU A 14 -11.41 5.99 4.21
CA LEU A 14 -10.80 6.06 2.88
C LEU A 14 -11.57 7.03 1.96
N LYS A 15 -12.90 6.96 2.01
CA LYS A 15 -13.79 7.86 1.28
C LYS A 15 -13.56 9.33 1.64
N ASP A 16 -13.33 9.64 2.91
CA ASP A 16 -13.11 11.02 3.36
C ASP A 16 -11.75 11.53 2.93
N ILE A 17 -10.73 10.67 2.93
CA ILE A 17 -9.39 10.99 2.41
C ILE A 17 -9.48 11.30 0.92
N ALA A 18 -10.07 10.42 0.12
CA ALA A 18 -10.24 10.62 -1.32
C ALA A 18 -11.06 11.89 -1.63
N ALA A 19 -12.14 12.13 -0.88
CA ALA A 19 -12.96 13.33 -1.02
C ALA A 19 -12.18 14.59 -0.69
N LYS A 20 -11.30 14.54 0.32
CA LYS A 20 -10.44 15.67 0.67
C LYS A 20 -9.48 16.01 -0.47
N VAL A 21 -8.88 15.02 -1.13
CA VAL A 21 -8.00 15.22 -2.29
C VAL A 21 -8.73 15.95 -3.41
N VAL A 22 -9.95 15.52 -3.75
CA VAL A 22 -10.81 16.18 -4.75
C VAL A 22 -11.18 17.60 -4.33
N GLN A 23 -11.54 17.83 -3.07
CA GLN A 23 -11.84 19.16 -2.54
C GLN A 23 -10.67 20.13 -2.66
N GLN A 24 -9.44 19.62 -2.53
CA GLN A 24 -8.20 20.39 -2.73
C GLN A 24 -7.85 20.59 -4.22
N LYS A 25 -8.72 20.20 -5.15
CA LYS A 25 -8.59 20.37 -6.60
C LYS A 25 -7.49 19.53 -7.27
N PHE A 26 -6.98 18.52 -6.58
CA PHE A 26 -6.16 17.49 -7.22
C PHE A 26 -7.05 16.56 -8.06
N ASN A 27 -6.50 16.06 -9.18
CA ASN A 27 -7.18 15.13 -10.09
C ASN A 27 -6.42 13.81 -10.26
N CYS A 28 -5.26 13.66 -9.62
CA CYS A 28 -4.40 12.49 -9.74
C CYS A 28 -3.66 12.21 -8.43
N VAL A 29 -3.48 10.92 -8.13
CA VAL A 29 -2.69 10.42 -7.00
C VAL A 29 -1.60 9.50 -7.53
N ARG A 30 -0.34 9.78 -7.17
CA ARG A 30 0.74 8.82 -7.28
C ARG A 30 0.66 7.88 -6.09
N LEU A 31 0.28 6.63 -6.32
CA LEU A 31 0.11 5.63 -5.28
C LEU A 31 1.30 4.67 -5.28
N THR A 32 2.14 4.83 -4.27
CA THR A 32 3.36 4.04 -4.08
C THR A 32 3.05 2.67 -3.51
N TRP A 33 3.74 1.64 -3.99
CA TRP A 33 3.70 0.29 -3.43
C TRP A 33 5.08 -0.36 -3.44
N ALA A 34 5.25 -1.40 -2.62
CA ALA A 34 6.47 -2.19 -2.56
C ALA A 34 6.25 -3.60 -3.10
N THR A 35 7.19 -4.12 -3.91
CA THR A 35 7.04 -5.47 -4.52
C THR A 35 6.89 -6.60 -3.50
N TYR A 36 7.49 -6.42 -2.32
CA TYR A 36 7.43 -7.36 -1.22
C TYR A 36 5.99 -7.66 -0.77
N VAL A 37 5.09 -6.66 -0.85
CA VAL A 37 3.67 -6.81 -0.50
C VAL A 37 3.01 -7.88 -1.37
N PHE A 38 3.27 -7.85 -2.68
CA PHE A 38 2.65 -8.74 -3.67
C PHE A 38 3.31 -10.12 -3.76
N THR A 39 4.59 -10.21 -3.39
CA THR A 39 5.37 -11.45 -3.49
C THR A 39 5.37 -12.28 -2.20
N HIS A 40 5.34 -11.66 -1.02
CA HIS A 40 5.50 -12.35 0.27
C HIS A 40 4.27 -12.25 1.20
N TYR A 41 3.39 -11.28 0.99
CA TYR A 41 2.23 -11.03 1.86
C TYR A 41 0.88 -11.06 1.12
N SER A 42 0.86 -11.49 -0.13
CA SER A 42 -0.33 -11.48 -0.99
C SER A 42 -1.51 -12.29 -0.43
N ASN A 43 -1.23 -13.34 0.35
CA ASN A 43 -2.25 -14.19 0.98
C ASN A 43 -2.60 -13.81 2.43
N ASN A 44 -1.85 -12.88 3.04
CA ASN A 44 -2.07 -12.49 4.43
C ASN A 44 -3.10 -11.36 4.49
N THR A 45 -3.99 -11.42 5.48
CA THR A 45 -4.90 -10.31 5.77
C THR A 45 -4.17 -9.18 6.47
N VAL A 46 -4.70 -7.97 6.35
CA VAL A 46 -4.20 -6.80 7.08
C VAL A 46 -4.22 -7.07 8.59
N ALA A 47 -5.26 -7.71 9.12
CA ALA A 47 -5.30 -8.07 10.54
C ALA A 47 -4.16 -9.01 10.96
N GLN A 48 -3.92 -10.08 10.19
CA GLN A 48 -2.85 -11.06 10.47
C GLN A 48 -1.48 -10.39 10.49
N THR A 49 -1.19 -9.50 9.53
CA THR A 49 0.06 -8.76 9.52
C THR A 49 0.17 -7.84 10.73
N PHE A 50 -0.88 -7.07 11.05
CA PHE A 50 -0.83 -6.11 12.16
C PHE A 50 -0.74 -6.79 13.54
N ASP A 51 -1.28 -7.99 13.71
CA ASP A 51 -1.16 -8.75 14.97
C ASP A 51 0.28 -9.19 15.26
N ASN A 52 1.11 -9.32 14.22
CA ASN A 52 2.52 -9.68 14.36
C ASN A 52 3.44 -8.45 14.51
N LEU A 53 2.88 -7.23 14.53
CA LEU A 53 3.62 -5.98 14.59
C LEU A 53 3.26 -5.17 15.84
N PRO A 54 4.16 -4.30 16.35
CA PRO A 54 3.86 -3.40 17.45
C PRO A 54 2.97 -2.21 17.01
N LEU A 55 1.85 -2.49 16.34
CA LEU A 55 0.97 -1.52 15.67
C LEU A 55 -0.49 -1.61 16.15
N ALA A 56 -0.71 -2.02 17.40
CA ALA A 56 -2.04 -2.21 17.98
C ALA A 56 -2.95 -0.97 17.87
N GLN A 57 -2.39 0.23 18.11
CA GLN A 57 -3.14 1.48 17.98
C GLN A 57 -3.56 1.75 16.53
N ALA A 58 -2.69 1.47 15.56
CA ALA A 58 -3.03 1.61 14.15
C ALA A 58 -4.11 0.61 13.73
N LYS A 59 -4.01 -0.65 14.17
CA LYS A 59 -5.05 -1.68 13.95
C LYS A 59 -6.41 -1.21 14.50
N GLN A 60 -6.42 -0.67 15.72
CA GLN A 60 -7.64 -0.15 16.35
C GLN A 60 -8.21 1.05 15.58
N GLY A 61 -7.35 1.95 15.08
CA GLY A 61 -7.77 3.05 14.23
C GLY A 61 -8.36 2.59 12.89
N ILE A 62 -7.81 1.54 12.28
CA ILE A 62 -8.39 0.92 11.08
C ILE A 62 -9.75 0.30 11.40
N ALA A 63 -9.87 -0.42 12.53
CA ALA A 63 -11.15 -0.97 12.97
C ALA A 63 -12.24 0.10 13.12
N GLN A 64 -11.87 1.30 13.57
CA GLN A 64 -12.81 2.42 13.75
C GLN A 64 -13.19 3.09 12.42
N ASN A 65 -12.22 3.31 11.53
CA ASN A 65 -12.41 4.15 10.35
C ASN A 65 -12.72 3.35 9.07
N ASN A 66 -12.15 2.15 8.95
CA ASN A 66 -12.17 1.31 7.76
C ASN A 66 -12.21 -0.20 8.13
N PRO A 67 -13.20 -0.67 8.91
CA PRO A 67 -13.21 -2.01 9.50
C PRO A 67 -13.09 -3.15 8.48
N ALA A 68 -13.65 -2.97 7.28
CA ALA A 68 -13.61 -3.98 6.22
C ALA A 68 -12.18 -4.33 5.79
N LEU A 69 -11.23 -3.38 5.86
CA LEU A 69 -9.85 -3.59 5.43
C LEU A 69 -9.13 -4.65 6.28
N LEU A 70 -9.51 -4.84 7.54
CA LEU A 70 -8.86 -5.83 8.41
C LEU A 70 -9.03 -7.27 7.91
N ASN A 71 -10.13 -7.56 7.22
CA ASN A 71 -10.44 -8.87 6.68
C ASN A 71 -9.96 -9.06 5.23
N MET A 72 -9.46 -8.00 4.60
CA MET A 72 -8.92 -8.04 3.25
C MET A 72 -7.46 -8.49 3.26
N THR A 73 -7.02 -9.15 2.19
CA THR A 73 -5.59 -9.30 1.92
C THR A 73 -4.95 -7.93 1.63
N HIS A 74 -3.63 -7.83 1.70
CA HIS A 74 -2.94 -6.59 1.34
C HIS A 74 -3.20 -6.17 -0.12
N VAL A 75 -3.34 -7.14 -1.03
CA VAL A 75 -3.69 -6.88 -2.43
C VAL A 75 -5.10 -6.32 -2.55
N GLN A 76 -6.08 -6.95 -1.89
CA GLN A 76 -7.46 -6.47 -1.87
C GLN A 76 -7.60 -5.10 -1.22
N ALA A 77 -6.84 -4.83 -0.15
CA ALA A 77 -6.84 -3.53 0.49
C ALA A 77 -6.23 -2.45 -0.42
N PHE A 78 -5.21 -2.79 -1.21
CA PHE A 78 -4.65 -1.90 -2.23
C PHE A 78 -5.65 -1.62 -3.36
N GLU A 79 -6.31 -2.66 -3.87
CA GLU A 79 -7.40 -2.53 -4.86
C GLU A 79 -8.53 -1.64 -4.34
N ALA A 80 -8.96 -1.82 -3.08
CA ALA A 80 -9.99 -0.98 -2.47
C ALA A 80 -9.60 0.52 -2.42
N VAL A 81 -8.31 0.83 -2.23
CA VAL A 81 -7.81 2.21 -2.29
C VAL A 81 -7.90 2.74 -3.72
N VAL A 82 -7.43 1.97 -4.72
CA VAL A 82 -7.50 2.36 -6.14
C VAL A 82 -8.94 2.57 -6.58
N ASP A 83 -9.83 1.65 -6.21
CA ASP A 83 -11.26 1.69 -6.55
C ASP A 83 -11.94 2.92 -5.97
N GLU A 84 -11.70 3.25 -4.69
CA GLU A 84 -12.32 4.42 -4.07
C GLU A 84 -11.80 5.73 -4.65
N LEU A 85 -10.49 5.80 -5.00
CA LEU A 85 -9.93 6.95 -5.71
C LEU A 85 -10.59 7.12 -7.09
N GLY A 86 -10.69 6.03 -7.86
CA GLY A 86 -11.35 6.02 -9.18
C GLY A 86 -12.83 6.38 -9.10
N ARG A 87 -13.56 5.87 -8.10
CA ARG A 87 -14.98 6.19 -7.86
C ARG A 87 -15.22 7.67 -7.58
N GLN A 88 -14.20 8.38 -7.06
CA GLN A 88 -14.23 9.82 -6.84
C GLN A 88 -13.66 10.64 -8.01
N GLY A 89 -13.34 10.00 -9.13
CA GLY A 89 -12.85 10.66 -10.34
C GLY A 89 -11.37 11.04 -10.29
N LEU A 90 -10.58 10.45 -9.38
CA LEU A 90 -9.13 10.63 -9.34
C LEU A 90 -8.45 9.60 -10.25
N MET A 91 -7.49 10.05 -11.05
CA MET A 91 -6.57 9.16 -11.75
C MET A 91 -5.53 8.61 -10.79
N VAL A 92 -5.08 7.37 -11.00
CA VAL A 92 -4.06 6.74 -10.17
C VAL A 92 -2.86 6.38 -11.03
N VAL A 93 -1.68 6.88 -10.65
CA VAL A 93 -0.40 6.43 -11.19
C VAL A 93 0.20 5.45 -10.19
N LEU A 94 0.26 4.18 -10.58
CA LEU A 94 0.86 3.12 -9.76
C LEU A 94 2.38 3.22 -9.83
N ASP A 95 3.00 3.45 -8.68
CA ASP A 95 4.44 3.66 -8.58
C ASP A 95 5.05 2.52 -7.76
N ASN A 96 5.74 1.60 -8.44
CA ASN A 96 6.57 0.61 -7.77
C ASN A 96 7.77 1.34 -7.17
N HIS A 97 7.64 1.74 -5.91
CA HIS A 97 8.52 2.74 -5.31
C HIS A 97 9.82 2.12 -4.80
N VAL A 98 9.73 0.88 -4.32
CA VAL A 98 10.80 0.16 -3.62
C VAL A 98 10.53 -1.35 -3.63
N SER A 99 11.57 -2.17 -3.53
CA SER A 99 11.39 -3.63 -3.47
C SER A 99 10.83 -4.08 -2.12
N ASN A 100 11.42 -3.60 -1.02
CA ASN A 100 10.99 -3.75 0.36
C ASN A 100 10.24 -2.50 0.88
N PRO A 101 9.25 -2.64 1.78
CA PRO A 101 8.51 -1.52 2.35
C PRO A 101 9.43 -0.77 3.34
N LYS A 102 10.18 0.19 2.80
CA LYS A 102 10.97 1.20 3.49
C LYS A 102 10.90 2.52 2.73
N TRP A 103 11.10 3.65 3.41
CA TRP A 103 11.27 4.93 2.76
C TRP A 103 12.50 4.88 1.83
N CYS A 104 12.29 5.24 0.56
CA CYS A 104 13.34 5.32 -0.44
C CYS A 104 14.39 6.37 -0.08
N CYS A 105 15.59 6.10 -0.58
CA CYS A 105 16.39 7.04 -1.39
C CYS A 105 17.82 7.22 -0.88
N ALA A 106 18.31 6.29 -0.07
CA ALA A 106 19.74 6.16 0.15
C ALA A 106 20.30 5.22 -0.91
N GLU A 107 21.34 5.66 -1.63
CA GLU A 107 22.01 4.82 -2.66
C GLU A 107 22.61 3.53 -2.09
N GLU A 108 22.78 3.45 -0.77
CA GLU A 108 23.39 2.33 -0.06
C GLU A 108 22.36 1.42 0.64
N ASP A 109 21.06 1.65 0.45
CA ASP A 109 20.04 0.87 1.16
C ASP A 109 19.77 -0.51 0.55
N GLY A 110 20.31 -0.82 -0.62
CA GLY A 110 20.17 -2.14 -1.27
C GLY A 110 18.78 -2.41 -1.87
N ASN A 111 17.94 -1.38 -2.00
CA ASN A 111 16.53 -1.47 -2.37
C ASN A 111 16.19 -0.65 -3.61
N GLY A 112 17.18 -0.47 -4.48
CA GLY A 112 17.01 -0.03 -5.85
C GLY A 112 16.33 -1.09 -6.71
N PHE A 113 16.52 -0.97 -8.03
CA PHE A 113 15.84 -1.79 -9.03
C PHE A 113 16.72 -2.95 -9.53
N PHE A 114 16.73 -3.23 -10.84
CA PHE A 114 17.50 -4.35 -11.41
C PHE A 114 18.95 -4.40 -10.94
N GLY A 115 19.36 -5.55 -10.39
CA GLY A 115 20.73 -5.80 -9.93
C GLY A 115 20.94 -5.55 -8.44
N ASP A 116 19.93 -5.07 -7.72
CA ASP A 116 20.02 -4.84 -6.28
C ASP A 116 19.65 -6.08 -5.45
N ALA A 117 20.19 -6.15 -4.23
CA ALA A 117 20.08 -7.34 -3.38
C ALA A 117 18.64 -7.70 -3.01
N ASP A 118 17.78 -6.68 -2.88
CA ASP A 118 16.38 -6.85 -2.48
C ASP A 118 15.41 -7.07 -3.67
N PHE A 119 15.90 -7.13 -4.92
CA PHE A 119 15.07 -7.34 -6.12
C PHE A 119 15.58 -8.49 -7.01
N ASP A 120 14.96 -9.67 -6.90
CA ASP A 120 15.18 -10.77 -7.87
C ASP A 120 14.07 -10.76 -8.96
N PRO A 121 14.40 -10.40 -10.21
CA PRO A 121 13.42 -10.36 -11.31
C PRO A 121 12.82 -11.73 -11.62
N ARG A 122 13.45 -12.84 -11.22
CA ARG A 122 12.94 -14.21 -11.46
C ARG A 122 11.83 -14.60 -10.49
N ASN A 123 11.72 -13.92 -9.36
CA ASN A 123 10.59 -14.08 -8.43
C ASN A 123 9.33 -13.32 -8.92
N GLY A 124 9.45 -12.52 -9.99
CA GLY A 124 8.50 -11.49 -10.41
C GLY A 124 7.61 -11.79 -11.62
N ASN A 125 7.40 -13.05 -12.02
CA ASN A 125 6.54 -13.42 -13.17
C ASN A 125 5.05 -12.97 -13.08
N ARG A 126 4.67 -12.20 -12.06
CA ARG A 126 3.32 -11.64 -11.86
C ARG A 126 3.27 -10.13 -11.60
N VAL A 127 4.42 -9.47 -11.42
CA VAL A 127 4.49 -8.09 -10.88
C VAL A 127 4.79 -7.07 -11.97
N LEU A 128 5.35 -7.51 -13.09
CA LEU A 128 5.42 -6.75 -14.32
C LEU A 128 4.22 -7.19 -15.15
N LEU A 129 3.25 -6.30 -15.33
CA LEU A 129 2.16 -6.53 -16.28
C LEU A 129 2.76 -6.83 -17.67
N PRO A 130 2.10 -7.67 -18.50
CA PRO A 130 2.55 -8.00 -19.85
C PRO A 130 2.74 -6.78 -20.75
#